data_AF-A0A830FX00-F1
#
_entry.id   AF-A0A830FX00-F1
#
_cell.length_a   1.000
_cell.length_b   1.000
_cell.length_c   1.000
_cell.angle_alpha   90.00
_cell.angle_beta   90.00
_cell.angle_gamma   90.00
#
_symmetry.space_group_name_H-M   'P 1'
#
loop_
_entity.id
_entity.type
_entity.pdbx_description
1 polymer ?
#
loop_
_entity_poly.entity_id
_entity_poly.type
_entity_poly.pdbx_seq_one_letter_code
_entity_poly.pdbx_strand_id
1 'polypeptide(L)'
;MDVPAAVASALGDESVAARVPLRGDDALFVTPTRTIIYHADGLLSSESVEEFGHDAERVAVEDGRRKATLTLDYGLDGERSVVVPAGRVDDVLHPVLAGVLNAAGVTDPGESVSRTYHFNELTLVVTDRRLVRHVGAAVWDADYDEIAYADVTGFDTEEGSVASQLVLETTGRTQRIKVPNEQFRDVRETVEDALYEVHGVSSRAAFHEAMREEEDAGDSEADDTEADDDGDAAVAFADSGIDVIGEGRSTRPDAAAGGNRHAPDRSARATGDANANASADATESVGAAAADDTGTADDAGAVDDAHAVTEASTADTHAVDDTGTTNHLNDPNPTTPRSRDGANAAGSGEPTPEAGAPAAPDRDETPEVDASDVDALVAELEAARDALADQRDRVEAQRDTLERQRRALDAQLDALDEQRERIADALDAIPDR
;
A
#
# COMPACT_ATOMS: atom_id res chain seq x y z
N MET A 1 10.88 -24.12 -19.14
CA MET A 1 10.50 -24.24 -17.71
C MET A 1 10.16 -25.70 -17.45
N ASP A 2 10.54 -26.22 -16.29
CA ASP A 2 10.11 -27.56 -15.86
C ASP A 2 8.72 -27.43 -15.20
N VAL A 3 7.69 -28.07 -15.75
CA VAL A 3 6.28 -27.92 -15.34
C VAL A 3 5.77 -29.25 -14.80
N PRO A 4 5.20 -29.31 -13.58
CA PRO A 4 4.66 -30.55 -13.02
C PRO A 4 3.59 -31.19 -13.92
N ALA A 5 3.47 -32.52 -13.91
CA ALA A 5 2.56 -33.25 -14.78
C ALA A 5 1.08 -32.88 -14.55
N ALA A 6 0.69 -32.60 -13.29
CA ALA A 6 -0.65 -32.12 -12.99
C ALA A 6 -0.92 -30.74 -13.63
N VAL A 7 0.06 -29.83 -13.59
CA VAL A 7 -0.05 -28.52 -14.24
C VAL A 7 -0.05 -28.67 -15.76
N ALA A 8 0.79 -29.53 -16.33
CA ALA A 8 0.80 -29.80 -17.77
C ALA A 8 -0.56 -30.34 -18.27
N SER A 9 -1.24 -31.13 -17.45
CA SER A 9 -2.60 -31.62 -17.74
C SER A 9 -3.64 -30.51 -17.65
N ALA A 10 -3.50 -29.61 -16.66
CA ALA A 10 -4.40 -28.46 -16.48
C ALA A 10 -4.24 -27.41 -17.58
N LEU A 11 -3.02 -27.16 -18.06
CA LEU A 11 -2.70 -26.18 -19.10
C LEU A 11 -3.46 -26.43 -20.42
N GLY A 12 -3.71 -27.69 -20.77
CA GLY A 12 -4.32 -28.04 -22.06
C GLY A 12 -3.45 -27.54 -23.22
N ASP A 13 -4.03 -26.69 -24.07
CA ASP A 13 -3.35 -26.10 -25.24
C ASP A 13 -2.67 -24.74 -24.93
N GLU A 14 -2.82 -24.22 -23.72
CA GLU A 14 -2.28 -22.91 -23.34
C GLU A 14 -0.79 -22.98 -22.94
N SER A 15 -0.06 -21.92 -23.28
CA SER A 15 1.32 -21.74 -22.85
C SER A 15 1.42 -20.96 -21.54
N VAL A 16 2.38 -21.32 -20.70
CA VAL A 16 2.71 -20.56 -19.48
C VAL A 16 3.33 -19.22 -19.86
N ALA A 17 2.68 -18.13 -19.47
CA ALA A 17 3.17 -16.77 -19.59
C ALA A 17 4.12 -16.40 -18.42
N ALA A 18 3.76 -16.80 -17.19
CA ALA A 18 4.59 -16.56 -16.01
C ALA A 18 4.55 -17.74 -15.03
N ARG A 19 5.63 -17.91 -14.27
CA ARG A 19 5.71 -18.85 -13.15
C ARG A 19 6.25 -18.12 -11.92
N VAL A 20 5.52 -18.20 -10.82
CA VAL A 20 5.90 -17.60 -9.53
C VAL A 20 6.05 -18.71 -8.50
N PRO A 21 7.27 -18.97 -7.98
CA PRO A 21 7.46 -19.91 -6.88
C PRO A 21 6.87 -19.32 -5.59
N LEU A 22 6.00 -20.08 -4.92
CA LEU A 22 5.36 -19.65 -3.68
C LEU A 22 6.20 -20.08 -2.48
N ARG A 23 5.96 -21.28 -1.94
CA ARG A 23 6.68 -21.82 -0.78
C ARG A 23 6.92 -23.32 -0.97
N GLY A 24 8.15 -23.75 -0.71
CA GLY A 24 8.52 -25.14 -0.99
C GLY A 24 8.47 -25.39 -2.48
N ASP A 25 7.73 -26.43 -2.88
CA ASP A 25 7.54 -26.79 -4.28
C ASP A 25 6.21 -26.26 -4.87
N ASP A 26 5.43 -25.50 -4.08
CA ASP A 26 4.22 -24.83 -4.55
C ASP A 26 4.56 -23.69 -5.53
N ALA A 27 3.77 -23.56 -6.58
CA ALA A 27 3.98 -22.55 -7.61
C ALA A 27 2.67 -22.08 -8.22
N LEU A 28 2.67 -20.83 -8.66
CA LEU A 28 1.60 -20.23 -9.44
C LEU A 28 2.05 -20.12 -10.90
N PHE A 29 1.17 -20.47 -11.82
CA PHE A 29 1.38 -20.43 -13.25
C PHE A 29 0.30 -19.55 -13.88
N VAL A 30 0.69 -18.55 -14.64
CA VAL A 30 -0.25 -17.69 -15.36
C VAL A 30 -0.26 -18.07 -16.83
N THR A 31 -1.45 -18.23 -17.37
CA THR A 31 -1.73 -18.47 -18.80
C THR A 31 -2.45 -17.26 -19.38
N PRO A 32 -2.72 -17.20 -20.70
CA PRO A 32 -3.51 -16.10 -21.24
C PRO A 32 -4.89 -15.95 -20.57
N THR A 33 -5.59 -17.05 -20.28
CA THR A 33 -7.00 -16.99 -19.83
C THR A 33 -7.21 -17.24 -18.35
N ARG A 34 -6.22 -17.81 -17.65
CA ARG A 34 -6.36 -18.23 -16.25
C ARG A 34 -5.03 -18.31 -15.50
N THR A 35 -5.15 -18.29 -14.19
CA THR A 35 -4.09 -18.57 -13.23
C THR A 35 -4.29 -19.97 -12.63
N ILE A 36 -3.24 -20.77 -12.62
CA ILE A 36 -3.22 -22.13 -12.11
C ILE A 36 -2.29 -22.17 -10.89
N ILE A 37 -2.79 -22.66 -9.77
CA ILE A 37 -2.04 -22.78 -8.52
C ILE A 37 -1.78 -24.25 -8.27
N TYR A 38 -0.50 -24.58 -8.18
CA TYR A 38 0.00 -25.90 -7.93
C TYR A 38 0.43 -26.02 -6.48
N HIS A 39 -0.20 -26.97 -5.78
CA HIS A 39 0.23 -27.42 -4.47
C HIS A 39 0.94 -28.75 -4.60
N ALA A 40 2.20 -28.77 -4.20
CA ALA A 40 3.00 -29.97 -4.26
C ALA A 40 2.53 -31.02 -3.23
N ASP A 41 2.85 -32.28 -3.51
CA ASP A 41 2.61 -33.37 -2.56
C ASP A 41 3.39 -33.11 -1.27
N GLY A 42 2.68 -33.20 -0.14
CA GLY A 42 3.22 -32.96 1.19
C GLY A 42 2.91 -34.12 2.12
N LEU A 43 3.51 -34.10 3.30
CA LEU A 43 3.32 -35.17 4.31
C LEU A 43 1.85 -35.38 4.73
N LEU A 44 1.01 -34.35 4.55
CA LEU A 44 -0.39 -34.33 4.97
C LEU A 44 -1.36 -33.94 3.85
N SER A 45 -0.85 -33.57 2.68
CA SER A 45 -1.65 -33.04 1.57
C SER A 45 -1.22 -33.72 0.29
N SER A 46 -2.18 -34.23 -0.48
CA SER A 46 -1.90 -34.74 -1.82
C SER A 46 -1.61 -33.60 -2.79
N GLU A 47 -0.84 -33.87 -3.84
CA GLU A 47 -0.70 -33.00 -5.02
C GLU A 47 -2.08 -32.51 -5.49
N SER A 48 -2.24 -31.19 -5.66
CA SER A 48 -3.49 -30.60 -6.14
C SER A 48 -3.24 -29.38 -7.03
N VAL A 49 -4.24 -29.09 -7.87
CA VAL A 49 -4.25 -27.96 -8.79
C VAL A 49 -5.56 -27.20 -8.65
N GLU A 50 -5.48 -25.88 -8.54
CA GLU A 50 -6.61 -24.97 -8.51
C GLU A 50 -6.51 -23.99 -9.69
N GLU A 51 -7.62 -23.69 -10.34
CA GLU A 51 -7.66 -22.82 -11.53
C GLU A 51 -8.56 -21.62 -11.28
N PHE A 52 -8.09 -20.42 -11.63
CA PHE A 52 -8.74 -19.13 -11.45
C PHE A 52 -8.83 -18.42 -12.81
N GLY A 53 -10.02 -18.11 -13.30
CA GLY A 53 -10.19 -17.40 -14.57
C GLY A 53 -9.70 -15.96 -14.47
N HIS A 54 -9.27 -15.38 -15.59
CA HIS A 54 -8.90 -13.95 -15.65
C HIS A 54 -10.08 -13.03 -15.93
N ASP A 55 -11.28 -13.58 -16.16
CA ASP A 55 -12.55 -12.89 -16.32
C ASP A 55 -13.15 -12.40 -14.97
N ALA A 56 -12.31 -12.18 -13.98
CA ALA A 56 -12.74 -11.53 -12.73
C ALA A 56 -13.17 -10.09 -13.01
N GLU A 57 -14.23 -9.64 -12.35
CA GLU A 57 -14.71 -8.25 -12.38
C GLU A 57 -14.03 -7.39 -11.32
N ARG A 58 -13.49 -8.02 -10.26
CA ARG A 58 -12.76 -7.36 -9.19
C ARG A 58 -11.70 -8.27 -8.58
N VAL A 59 -10.56 -7.68 -8.22
CA VAL A 59 -9.45 -8.36 -7.54
C VAL A 59 -9.14 -7.62 -6.24
N ALA A 60 -9.11 -8.34 -5.13
CA ALA A 60 -8.82 -7.79 -3.81
C ALA A 60 -7.71 -8.58 -3.10
N VAL A 61 -6.94 -7.90 -2.26
CA VAL A 61 -5.93 -8.52 -1.42
C VAL A 61 -6.18 -8.16 0.03
N GLU A 62 -6.19 -9.18 0.88
CA GLU A 62 -6.18 -9.03 2.32
C GLU A 62 -4.81 -9.43 2.87
N ASP A 63 -4.03 -8.44 3.29
CA ASP A 63 -2.71 -8.67 3.86
C ASP A 63 -2.79 -9.17 5.31
N GLY A 64 -2.16 -10.32 5.56
CA GLY A 64 -1.90 -10.84 6.89
C GLY A 64 -0.41 -10.91 7.18
N ARG A 65 -0.05 -11.10 8.46
CA ARG A 65 1.36 -11.09 8.91
C ARG A 65 2.27 -12.10 8.21
N ARG A 66 1.74 -13.25 7.79
CA ARG A 66 2.52 -14.37 7.20
C ARG A 66 1.98 -14.84 5.85
N LYS A 67 0.71 -14.57 5.62
CA LYS A 67 -0.06 -15.01 4.47
C LYS A 67 -0.95 -13.85 4.08
N ALA A 68 -1.22 -13.73 2.79
CA ALA A 68 -2.22 -12.83 2.26
C ALA A 68 -3.25 -13.65 1.49
N THR A 69 -4.48 -13.17 1.45
CA THR A 69 -5.56 -13.77 0.69
C THR A 69 -5.83 -12.92 -0.53
N LEU A 70 -5.64 -13.50 -1.72
CA LEU A 70 -6.05 -12.90 -2.99
C LEU A 70 -7.46 -13.40 -3.31
N THR A 71 -8.40 -12.50 -3.53
CA THR A 71 -9.79 -12.82 -3.90
C THR A 71 -10.08 -12.28 -5.29
N LEU A 72 -10.56 -13.15 -6.17
CA LEU A 72 -11.08 -12.84 -7.50
C LEU A 72 -12.59 -12.97 -7.44
N ASP A 73 -13.28 -11.87 -7.68
CA ASP A 73 -14.73 -11.78 -7.72
C ASP A 73 -15.18 -11.79 -9.19
N TYR A 74 -16.05 -12.74 -9.53
CA TYR A 74 -16.61 -12.97 -10.86
C TYR A 74 -18.08 -12.50 -10.91
N GLY A 75 -18.49 -11.61 -10.01
CA GLY A 75 -19.82 -11.04 -9.94
C GLY A 75 -20.88 -12.11 -9.63
N LEU A 76 -21.72 -12.40 -10.64
CA LEU A 76 -22.81 -13.37 -10.49
C LEU A 76 -22.32 -14.82 -10.36
N ASP A 77 -21.11 -15.11 -10.81
CA ASP A 77 -20.49 -16.43 -10.72
C ASP A 77 -19.80 -16.67 -9.36
N GLY A 78 -19.83 -15.66 -8.48
CA GLY A 78 -19.33 -15.71 -7.11
C GLY A 78 -17.86 -15.33 -7.00
N GLU A 79 -17.30 -15.53 -5.81
CA GLU A 79 -15.92 -15.18 -5.50
C GLU A 79 -15.08 -16.43 -5.27
N ARG A 80 -13.79 -16.37 -5.64
CA ARG A 80 -12.81 -17.40 -5.31
C ARG A 80 -11.55 -16.77 -4.74
N SER A 81 -11.00 -17.41 -3.71
CA SER A 81 -9.84 -16.90 -3.00
C SER A 81 -8.71 -17.92 -2.96
N VAL A 82 -7.49 -17.40 -2.95
CA VAL A 82 -6.28 -18.19 -2.74
C VAL A 82 -5.36 -17.51 -1.74
N VAL A 83 -4.67 -18.33 -0.95
CA VAL A 83 -3.78 -17.86 0.11
C VAL A 83 -2.33 -18.01 -0.33
N VAL A 84 -1.61 -16.89 -0.38
CA VAL A 84 -0.19 -16.82 -0.77
C VAL A 84 0.68 -16.38 0.40
N PRO A 85 1.99 -16.68 0.42
CA PRO A 85 2.91 -16.10 1.40
C PRO A 85 2.90 -14.56 1.31
N ALA A 86 2.86 -13.87 2.45
CA ALA A 86 2.77 -12.40 2.46
C ALA A 86 3.91 -11.71 1.68
N GLY A 87 5.13 -12.26 1.74
CA GLY A 87 6.27 -11.75 0.97
C GLY A 87 6.27 -12.08 -0.52
N ARG A 88 5.19 -12.68 -1.05
CA ARG A 88 5.02 -13.05 -2.46
C ARG A 88 3.81 -12.37 -3.11
N VAL A 89 3.12 -11.48 -2.40
CA VAL A 89 1.90 -10.82 -2.91
C VAL A 89 2.19 -10.06 -4.19
N ASP A 90 3.18 -9.17 -4.18
CA ASP A 90 3.51 -8.36 -5.36
C ASP A 90 4.00 -9.21 -6.54
N ASP A 91 4.80 -10.26 -6.26
CA ASP A 91 5.27 -11.22 -7.26
C ASP A 91 4.11 -11.96 -7.94
N VAL A 92 3.03 -12.25 -7.20
CA VAL A 92 1.83 -12.93 -7.70
C VAL A 92 0.88 -11.96 -8.38
N LEU A 93 0.66 -10.78 -7.80
CA LEU A 93 -0.26 -9.76 -8.30
C LEU A 93 0.14 -9.31 -9.70
N HIS A 94 1.44 -9.14 -9.95
CA HIS A 94 1.91 -8.66 -11.24
C HIS A 94 1.40 -9.49 -12.44
N PRO A 95 1.73 -10.79 -12.54
CA PRO A 95 1.27 -11.58 -13.68
C PRO A 95 -0.24 -11.88 -13.64
N VAL A 96 -0.87 -11.98 -12.46
CA VAL A 96 -2.33 -12.18 -12.35
C VAL A 96 -3.07 -10.97 -12.91
N LEU A 97 -2.70 -9.76 -12.50
CA LEU A 97 -3.32 -8.53 -13.01
C LEU A 97 -3.02 -8.31 -14.49
N ALA A 98 -1.84 -8.68 -14.98
CA ALA A 98 -1.56 -8.64 -16.41
C ALA A 98 -2.56 -9.51 -17.20
N GLY A 99 -2.88 -10.70 -16.69
CA GLY A 99 -3.90 -11.57 -17.26
C GLY A 99 -5.32 -11.00 -17.16
N VAL A 100 -5.71 -10.50 -15.99
CA VAL A 100 -7.04 -9.91 -15.75
C VAL A 100 -7.28 -8.67 -16.61
N LEU A 101 -6.31 -7.75 -16.67
CA LEU A 101 -6.40 -6.55 -17.50
C LEU A 101 -6.53 -6.88 -18.98
N ASN A 102 -5.85 -7.93 -19.45
CA ASN A 102 -5.97 -8.39 -20.83
C ASN A 102 -7.35 -9.01 -21.10
N ALA A 103 -7.86 -9.84 -20.19
CA ALA A 103 -9.18 -10.44 -20.31
C ALA A 103 -10.31 -9.40 -20.25
N ALA A 104 -10.16 -8.36 -19.41
CA ALA A 104 -11.09 -7.25 -19.30
C ALA A 104 -11.02 -6.26 -20.48
N GLY A 105 -10.03 -6.40 -21.37
CA GLY A 105 -9.83 -5.51 -22.52
C GLY A 105 -9.28 -4.12 -22.16
N VAL A 106 -8.65 -4.00 -20.99
CA VAL A 106 -7.97 -2.76 -20.55
C VAL A 106 -6.64 -2.59 -21.29
N THR A 107 -5.95 -3.69 -21.56
CA THR A 107 -4.73 -3.70 -22.37
C THR A 107 -5.03 -4.13 -23.80
N ASP A 108 -4.42 -3.46 -24.77
CA ASP A 108 -4.56 -3.80 -26.18
C ASP A 108 -3.87 -5.14 -26.51
N PRO A 109 -4.28 -5.84 -27.59
CA PRO A 109 -3.57 -7.02 -28.04
C PRO A 109 -2.09 -6.75 -28.33
N GLY A 110 -1.20 -7.47 -27.64
CA GLY A 110 0.25 -7.29 -27.74
C GLY A 110 0.82 -6.19 -26.86
N GLU A 111 -0.01 -5.55 -26.04
CA GLU A 111 0.43 -4.69 -24.94
C GLU A 111 0.96 -5.50 -23.78
N SER A 112 2.12 -5.09 -23.28
CA SER A 112 2.85 -5.80 -22.24
C SER A 112 2.82 -4.99 -20.95
N VAL A 113 2.55 -5.68 -19.84
CA VAL A 113 2.64 -5.08 -18.51
C VAL A 113 4.09 -5.15 -18.04
N SER A 114 4.73 -4.01 -17.91
CA SER A 114 6.13 -3.88 -17.48
C SER A 114 6.29 -4.10 -15.98
N ARG A 115 5.40 -3.50 -15.17
CA ARG A 115 5.41 -3.66 -13.72
C ARG A 115 4.06 -3.31 -13.11
N THR A 116 3.79 -3.91 -11.96
CA THR A 116 2.61 -3.63 -11.12
C THR A 116 3.09 -3.17 -9.76
N TYR A 117 2.51 -2.09 -9.28
CA TYR A 117 2.72 -1.58 -7.93
C TYR A 117 1.40 -1.54 -7.17
N HIS A 118 1.42 -2.01 -5.94
CA HIS A 118 0.28 -1.99 -5.03
C HIS A 118 0.66 -1.21 -3.76
N PHE A 119 -0.07 -0.14 -3.47
CA PHE A 119 0.15 0.74 -2.33
C PHE A 119 -1.15 0.96 -1.56
N ASN A 120 -1.46 0.13 -0.57
CA ASN A 120 -2.64 0.29 0.29
C ASN A 120 -3.97 0.48 -0.50
N GLU A 121 -4.32 1.70 -0.89
CA GLU A 121 -5.51 2.02 -1.71
C GLU A 121 -5.19 2.37 -3.17
N LEU A 122 -3.94 2.38 -3.61
CA LEU A 122 -3.54 2.74 -4.97
C LEU A 122 -2.86 1.56 -5.65
N THR A 123 -3.38 1.13 -6.78
CA THR A 123 -2.68 0.23 -7.71
C THR A 123 -2.25 1.02 -8.93
N LEU A 124 -0.97 0.90 -9.28
CA LEU A 124 -0.41 1.49 -10.49
C LEU A 124 0.20 0.39 -11.35
N VAL A 125 -0.34 0.20 -12.54
CA VAL A 125 0.16 -0.73 -13.54
C VAL A 125 0.82 0.06 -14.66
N VAL A 126 2.09 -0.23 -14.90
CA VAL A 126 2.90 0.38 -15.96
C VAL A 126 2.93 -0.58 -17.13
N THR A 127 2.41 -0.18 -18.28
CA THR A 127 2.48 -0.96 -19.52
C THR A 127 3.52 -0.35 -20.47
N ASP A 128 3.67 -0.91 -21.67
CA ASP A 128 4.46 -0.32 -22.75
C ASP A 128 3.72 0.81 -23.49
N ARG A 129 2.46 1.12 -23.15
CA ARG A 129 1.65 2.14 -23.84
C ARG A 129 0.98 3.16 -22.91
N ARG A 130 0.66 2.78 -21.67
CA ARG A 130 -0.13 3.61 -20.75
C ARG A 130 0.16 3.29 -19.29
N LEU A 131 -0.25 4.20 -18.41
CA LEU A 131 -0.46 3.90 -17.00
C LEU A 131 -1.92 3.54 -16.77
N VAL A 132 -2.16 2.45 -16.06
CA VAL A 132 -3.47 2.11 -15.51
C VAL A 132 -3.41 2.36 -14.01
N ARG A 133 -4.26 3.27 -13.54
CA ARG A 133 -4.36 3.65 -12.13
C ARG A 133 -5.71 3.20 -11.59
N HIS A 134 -5.68 2.47 -10.48
CA HIS A 134 -6.87 2.13 -9.72
C HIS A 134 -6.74 2.66 -8.30
N VAL A 135 -7.82 3.22 -7.74
CA VAL A 135 -7.85 3.77 -6.38
C VAL A 135 -9.03 3.19 -5.62
N GLY A 136 -8.77 2.36 -4.61
CA GLY A 136 -9.78 1.79 -3.75
C GLY A 136 -9.25 0.66 -2.86
N ALA A 137 -10.16 0.00 -2.15
CA ALA A 137 -9.83 -1.17 -1.33
C ALA A 137 -9.60 -2.44 -2.18
N ALA A 138 -10.10 -2.45 -3.42
CA ALA A 138 -9.72 -3.46 -4.40
C ALA A 138 -8.34 -3.12 -4.94
N VAL A 139 -7.59 -4.14 -5.36
CA VAL A 139 -6.39 -3.93 -6.16
C VAL A 139 -6.76 -3.58 -7.60
N TRP A 140 -7.91 -4.08 -8.07
CA TRP A 140 -8.47 -3.75 -9.37
C TRP A 140 -9.99 -3.96 -9.41
N ASP A 141 -10.69 -3.11 -10.15
CA ASP A 141 -12.07 -3.27 -10.63
C ASP A 141 -12.29 -2.39 -11.87
N ALA A 142 -13.52 -2.30 -12.37
CA ALA A 142 -13.86 -1.53 -13.56
C ALA A 142 -13.74 0.00 -13.40
N ASP A 143 -13.60 0.53 -12.18
CA ASP A 143 -13.46 1.95 -11.91
C ASP A 143 -11.97 2.33 -11.86
N TYR A 144 -11.38 2.51 -13.05
CA TYR A 144 -9.96 2.84 -13.19
C TYR A 144 -9.72 4.02 -14.13
N ASP A 145 -8.56 4.66 -14.00
CA ASP A 145 -8.10 5.74 -14.86
C ASP A 145 -6.95 5.27 -15.76
N GLU A 146 -6.96 5.68 -17.03
CA GLU A 146 -5.88 5.46 -17.97
C GLU A 146 -5.15 6.76 -18.30
N ILE A 147 -3.83 6.67 -18.47
CA ILE A 147 -2.99 7.75 -18.96
C ILE A 147 -2.14 7.19 -20.09
N ALA A 148 -2.55 7.41 -21.34
CA ALA A 148 -1.78 7.00 -22.51
C ALA A 148 -0.50 7.83 -22.63
N TYR A 149 0.64 7.17 -22.87
CA TYR A 149 1.92 7.87 -23.00
C TYR A 149 1.97 8.81 -24.19
N ALA A 150 1.21 8.50 -25.25
CA ALA A 150 1.08 9.36 -26.42
C ALA A 150 0.45 10.74 -26.10
N ASP A 151 -0.38 10.82 -25.04
CA ASP A 151 -1.01 12.08 -24.63
C ASP A 151 -0.15 12.88 -23.64
N VAL A 152 0.96 12.30 -23.15
CA VAL A 152 1.84 12.94 -22.17
C VAL A 152 2.80 13.88 -22.90
N THR A 153 2.76 15.15 -22.53
CA THR A 153 3.61 16.22 -23.08
C THR A 153 4.66 16.73 -22.09
N GLY A 154 4.54 16.37 -20.82
CA GLY A 154 5.48 16.78 -19.79
C GLY A 154 5.55 15.77 -18.65
N PHE A 155 6.75 15.60 -18.09
CA PHE A 155 6.98 14.72 -16.96
C PHE A 155 7.85 15.41 -15.91
N ASP A 156 7.33 15.51 -14.68
CA ASP A 156 8.04 16.05 -13.53
C ASP A 156 7.76 15.23 -12.27
N THR A 157 8.47 15.55 -11.20
CA THR A 157 8.35 14.95 -9.88
C THR A 157 8.28 16.01 -8.80
N GLU A 158 7.34 15.88 -7.88
CA GLU A 158 7.26 16.73 -6.69
C GLU A 158 7.63 15.91 -5.44
N GLU A 159 8.65 16.36 -4.70
CA GLU A 159 9.08 15.70 -3.48
C GLU A 159 8.16 16.04 -2.30
N GLY A 160 7.78 15.03 -1.53
CA GLY A 160 6.99 15.20 -0.33
C GLY A 160 7.58 14.46 0.88
N SER A 161 7.19 14.88 2.08
CA SER A 161 7.74 14.33 3.32
C SER A 161 7.40 12.85 3.55
N VAL A 162 6.28 12.36 2.99
CA VAL A 162 5.78 10.99 3.20
C VAL A 162 5.65 10.26 1.87
N ALA A 163 5.10 10.95 0.87
CA ALA A 163 4.93 10.47 -0.47
C ALA A 163 5.35 11.57 -1.44
N SER A 164 6.06 11.17 -2.48
CA SER A 164 6.41 12.02 -3.62
C SER A 164 5.40 11.80 -4.74
N GLN A 165 5.35 12.72 -5.69
CA GLN A 165 4.36 12.69 -6.75
C GLN A 165 5.02 12.62 -8.12
N LEU A 166 4.48 11.77 -8.98
CA LEU A 166 4.69 11.89 -10.42
C LEU A 166 3.70 12.92 -10.95
N VAL A 167 4.18 13.87 -11.75
CA VAL A 167 3.38 14.90 -12.40
C VAL A 167 3.48 14.68 -13.89
N LEU A 168 2.38 14.21 -14.50
CA LEU A 168 2.29 13.98 -15.94
C LEU A 168 1.41 15.07 -16.53
N GLU A 169 1.99 15.95 -17.32
CA GLU A 169 1.24 16.90 -18.14
C GLU A 169 0.73 16.15 -19.36
N THR A 170 -0.57 16.28 -19.62
CA THR A 170 -1.20 15.68 -20.81
C THR A 170 -1.88 16.76 -21.62
N THR A 171 -2.23 16.45 -22.87
CA THR A 171 -3.02 17.32 -23.76
C THR A 171 -4.34 17.79 -23.14
N GLY A 172 -4.91 17.03 -22.21
CA GLY A 172 -6.14 17.39 -21.50
C GLY A 172 -5.92 18.06 -20.14
N ARG A 173 -5.23 17.38 -19.22
CA ARG A 173 -5.02 17.86 -17.84
C ARG A 173 -3.74 17.32 -17.22
N THR A 174 -3.19 18.05 -16.26
CA THR A 174 -2.10 17.52 -15.43
C THR A 174 -2.62 16.42 -14.50
N GLN A 175 -2.01 15.24 -14.60
CA GLN A 175 -2.24 14.10 -13.73
C GLN A 175 -1.17 14.07 -12.64
N ARG A 176 -1.58 13.84 -11.39
CA ARG A 176 -0.67 13.68 -10.25
C ARG A 176 -0.88 12.32 -9.60
N ILE A 177 0.20 11.57 -9.41
CA ILE A 177 0.15 10.23 -8.81
C ILE A 177 1.05 10.22 -7.57
N LYS A 178 0.46 10.03 -6.39
CA LYS A 178 1.19 9.94 -5.13
C LYS A 178 1.75 8.54 -4.95
N VAL A 179 3.03 8.46 -4.63
CA VAL A 179 3.74 7.20 -4.44
C VAL A 179 4.57 7.28 -3.15
N PRO A 180 4.53 6.26 -2.28
CA PRO A 180 5.34 6.22 -1.06
C PRO A 180 6.84 6.41 -1.37
N ASN A 181 7.53 7.20 -0.54
CA ASN A 181 8.94 7.56 -0.79
C ASN A 181 9.87 6.35 -0.93
N GLU A 182 9.59 5.24 -0.24
CA GLU A 182 10.39 4.01 -0.29
C GLU A 182 10.44 3.39 -1.70
N GLN A 183 9.34 3.48 -2.45
CA GLN A 183 9.21 2.89 -3.78
C GLN A 183 9.27 3.95 -4.89
N PHE A 184 9.24 5.24 -4.54
CA PHE A 184 9.16 6.34 -5.51
C PHE A 184 10.22 6.28 -6.60
N ARG A 185 11.47 6.00 -6.24
CA ARG A 185 12.56 5.92 -7.21
C ARG A 185 12.31 4.86 -8.27
N ASP A 186 11.93 3.66 -7.84
CA ASP A 186 11.71 2.52 -8.72
C ASP A 186 10.50 2.74 -9.62
N VAL A 187 9.41 3.31 -9.07
CA VAL A 187 8.22 3.68 -9.84
C VAL A 187 8.55 4.75 -10.86
N ARG A 188 9.28 5.81 -10.47
CA ARG A 188 9.69 6.88 -11.38
C ARG A 188 10.51 6.33 -12.53
N GLU A 189 11.55 5.54 -12.24
CA GLU A 189 12.42 4.95 -13.26
C GLU A 189 11.63 4.06 -14.22
N THR A 190 10.74 3.22 -13.71
CA THR A 190 9.91 2.34 -14.54
C THR A 190 8.95 3.11 -15.45
N VAL A 191 8.36 4.21 -14.97
CA VAL A 191 7.49 5.07 -15.76
C VAL A 191 8.29 5.91 -16.77
N GLU A 192 9.44 6.45 -16.38
CA GLU A 192 10.35 7.19 -17.26
C GLU A 192 10.80 6.31 -18.43
N ASP A 193 11.26 5.08 -18.14
CA ASP A 193 11.71 4.15 -19.17
C ASP A 193 10.60 3.82 -20.17
N ALA A 194 9.40 3.47 -19.68
CA ALA A 194 8.26 3.16 -20.54
C ALA A 194 7.78 4.36 -21.38
N LEU A 195 7.71 5.55 -20.77
CA LEU A 195 7.33 6.78 -21.45
C LEU A 195 8.35 7.13 -22.55
N TYR A 196 9.64 7.13 -22.22
CA TYR A 196 10.69 7.52 -23.15
C TYR A 196 10.84 6.51 -24.29
N GLU A 197 10.57 5.22 -24.06
CA GLU A 197 10.54 4.21 -25.12
C GLU A 197 9.46 4.52 -26.16
N VAL A 198 8.25 4.89 -25.74
CA VAL A 198 7.15 5.26 -26.67
C VAL A 198 7.51 6.49 -27.50
N HIS A 199 8.19 7.48 -26.90
CA HIS A 199 8.60 8.71 -27.58
C HIS A 199 9.95 8.59 -28.30
N GLY A 200 10.61 7.42 -28.25
CA GLY A 200 11.89 7.18 -28.91
C GLY A 200 13.05 8.04 -28.37
N VAL A 201 12.93 8.54 -27.13
CA VAL A 201 13.92 9.39 -26.47
C VAL A 201 14.66 8.62 -25.38
N SER A 202 15.80 9.15 -24.91
CA SER A 202 16.63 8.48 -23.91
C SER A 202 16.78 9.27 -22.60
N SER A 203 16.10 10.42 -22.47
CA SER A 203 16.18 11.26 -21.27
C SER A 203 15.05 12.27 -21.19
N ARG A 204 14.80 12.77 -19.97
CA ARG A 204 13.87 13.87 -19.70
C ARG A 204 14.14 15.11 -20.54
N ALA A 205 15.40 15.50 -20.69
CA ALA A 205 15.77 16.68 -21.46
C ALA A 205 15.44 16.50 -22.95
N ALA A 206 15.70 15.31 -23.51
CA ALA A 206 15.34 14.98 -24.88
C ALA A 206 13.82 14.92 -25.08
N PHE A 207 13.08 14.38 -24.10
CA PHE A 207 11.62 14.37 -24.10
C PHE A 207 11.03 15.79 -24.16
N HIS A 208 11.49 16.69 -23.27
CA HIS A 208 11.02 18.07 -23.26
C HIS A 208 11.40 18.85 -24.53
N GLU A 209 12.51 18.50 -25.19
CA GLU A 209 12.88 19.11 -26.46
C GLU A 209 11.97 18.65 -27.60
N ALA A 210 11.72 17.34 -27.71
CA ALA A 210 10.80 16.78 -28.69
C ALA A 210 9.41 17.42 -28.59
N MET A 211 8.92 17.61 -27.36
CA MET A 211 7.60 18.23 -27.13
C MET A 211 7.56 19.72 -27.53
N ARG A 212 8.65 20.46 -27.37
CA ARG A 212 8.73 21.85 -27.87
C ARG A 212 8.76 21.91 -29.39
N GLU A 213 9.49 21.00 -30.05
CA GLU A 213 9.52 20.91 -31.51
C GLU A 213 8.14 20.59 -32.10
N GLU A 214 7.34 19.75 -31.43
CA GLU A 214 5.96 19.45 -31.82
C GLU A 214 5.01 20.64 -31.63
N GLU A 215 5.17 21.41 -30.55
CA GLU A 215 4.40 22.65 -30.33
C GLU A 215 4.72 23.71 -31.41
N ASP A 216 6.00 23.95 -31.70
CA ASP A 216 6.44 24.92 -32.72
C ASP A 216 6.03 24.49 -34.15
N ALA A 217 6.01 23.19 -34.44
CA ALA A 217 5.52 22.66 -35.71
C ALA A 217 4.00 22.87 -35.90
N GLY A 218 3.24 22.90 -34.81
CA GLY A 218 1.80 23.16 -34.81
C GLY A 218 1.43 24.62 -35.07
N ASP A 219 2.30 25.57 -34.69
CA ASP A 219 2.07 27.01 -34.84
C ASP A 219 2.58 27.56 -36.19
N SER A 220 3.33 26.76 -36.95
CA SER A 220 3.93 27.15 -38.24
C SER A 220 2.96 27.06 -39.45
N GLU A 221 1.72 26.61 -39.27
CA GLU A 221 0.69 26.48 -40.32
C GLU A 221 -0.37 27.61 -40.29
N ALA A 222 -0.11 28.71 -39.57
CA ALA A 222 -1.06 29.80 -39.42
C ALA A 222 -0.46 31.22 -39.61
N ASP A 223 0.51 31.42 -40.50
CA ASP A 223 0.82 32.77 -40.99
C ASP A 223 1.47 32.76 -42.38
N ASP A 224 0.68 32.46 -43.41
CA ASP A 224 1.04 32.85 -44.78
C ASP A 224 -0.20 33.14 -45.63
N THR A 225 -1.05 34.04 -45.14
CA THR A 225 -1.97 34.78 -46.01
C THR A 225 -1.70 36.27 -45.88
N GLU A 226 -0.56 36.69 -46.41
CA GLU A 226 -0.34 38.05 -46.91
C GLU A 226 -1.47 38.40 -47.89
N ALA A 227 -2.49 39.10 -47.38
CA ALA A 227 -3.44 39.85 -48.20
C ALA A 227 -3.20 41.33 -47.93
N ASP A 228 -2.37 41.93 -48.77
CA ASP A 228 -2.34 43.36 -49.02
C ASP A 228 -3.78 43.92 -49.14
N ASP A 229 -4.18 44.78 -48.21
CA ASP A 229 -5.24 45.77 -48.47
C ASP A 229 -4.89 47.09 -47.77
N ASP A 230 -4.20 47.95 -48.52
CA ASP A 230 -4.10 49.38 -48.29
C ASP A 230 -5.52 50.00 -48.21
N GLY A 231 -5.94 50.44 -47.03
CA GLY A 231 -7.27 51.00 -46.82
C GLY A 231 -7.38 51.93 -45.61
N ASP A 232 -6.84 53.13 -45.76
CA ASP A 232 -7.04 54.33 -44.93
C ASP A 232 -8.48 54.51 -44.40
N ALA A 233 -8.67 54.52 -43.07
CA ALA A 233 -9.73 55.29 -42.40
C ALA A 233 -9.55 55.33 -40.87
N ALA A 234 -9.07 56.46 -40.37
CA ALA A 234 -9.18 56.85 -38.97
C ALA A 234 -10.65 57.10 -38.59
N VAL A 235 -11.14 56.48 -37.50
CA VAL A 235 -12.29 56.98 -36.73
C VAL A 235 -12.07 56.79 -35.24
N ALA A 236 -11.96 57.93 -34.56
CA ALA A 236 -11.96 58.08 -33.12
C ALA A 236 -13.35 57.78 -32.53
N PHE A 237 -13.39 57.07 -31.40
CA PHE A 237 -14.59 56.96 -30.57
C PHE A 237 -14.35 57.69 -29.24
N ALA A 238 -14.91 58.89 -29.16
CA ALA A 238 -15.21 59.57 -27.90
C ALA A 238 -16.67 59.28 -27.52
N ASP A 239 -16.83 58.73 -26.31
CA ASP A 239 -17.83 59.05 -25.29
C ASP A 239 -19.29 59.34 -25.70
N SER A 240 -20.22 58.48 -25.25
CA SER A 240 -21.37 58.91 -24.42
C SER A 240 -22.26 57.74 -24.01
N GLY A 241 -22.55 57.62 -22.71
CA GLY A 241 -23.78 56.98 -22.24
C GLY A 241 -23.74 56.15 -20.95
N ILE A 242 -23.33 56.73 -19.80
CA ILE A 242 -23.79 56.23 -18.49
C ILE A 242 -24.34 57.40 -17.67
N ASP A 243 -25.61 57.27 -17.31
CA ASP A 243 -26.45 58.27 -16.65
C ASP A 243 -26.32 58.22 -15.12
N VAL A 244 -26.56 59.39 -14.53
CA VAL A 244 -26.35 59.81 -13.14
C VAL A 244 -27.66 59.75 -12.36
N ILE A 245 -27.69 59.08 -11.19
CA ILE A 245 -28.60 59.40 -10.06
C ILE A 245 -27.89 58.92 -8.78
N GLY A 246 -27.71 59.63 -7.68
CA GLY A 246 -28.10 60.96 -7.21
C GLY A 246 -27.70 61.06 -5.72
N GLU A 247 -27.16 62.19 -5.28
CA GLU A 247 -26.76 62.45 -3.89
C GLU A 247 -27.99 62.73 -2.98
N GLY A 248 -27.97 62.23 -1.74
CA GLY A 248 -29.02 62.47 -0.75
C GLY A 248 -28.64 62.07 0.69
N ARG A 249 -28.26 63.08 1.47
CA ARG A 249 -27.66 63.10 2.82
C ARG A 249 -28.62 62.81 4.02
N SER A 250 -28.00 62.31 5.11
CA SER A 250 -28.32 62.40 6.56
C SER A 250 -29.32 61.40 7.21
N THR A 251 -28.86 60.62 8.20
CA THR A 251 -29.04 60.85 9.67
C THR A 251 -28.36 59.75 10.53
N ARG A 252 -27.57 60.15 11.55
CA ARG A 252 -27.08 59.32 12.70
C ARG A 252 -28.13 59.39 13.85
N PRO A 253 -28.19 58.51 14.89
CA PRO A 253 -27.13 58.28 15.91
C PRO A 253 -27.06 56.88 16.64
N ASP A 254 -25.97 56.68 17.42
CA ASP A 254 -25.75 55.90 18.69
C ASP A 254 -26.16 54.41 18.87
N ALA A 255 -25.49 53.49 19.60
CA ALA A 255 -24.29 53.47 20.46
C ALA A 255 -23.86 52.02 20.87
N ALA A 256 -22.59 51.88 21.33
CA ALA A 256 -21.98 50.86 22.24
C ALA A 256 -21.82 49.37 21.80
N ALA A 257 -20.79 48.58 22.15
CA ALA A 257 -19.50 48.74 22.85
C ALA A 257 -18.63 47.45 22.75
N GLY A 258 -17.29 47.59 22.86
CA GLY A 258 -16.29 46.58 23.27
C GLY A 258 -15.68 45.68 22.16
N GLY A 259 -14.37 45.53 21.92
CA GLY A 259 -13.16 46.00 22.59
C GLY A 259 -12.36 44.86 23.25
N ASN A 260 -11.49 44.15 22.50
CA ASN A 260 -10.19 43.74 23.03
C ASN A 260 -9.19 43.32 21.92
N ARG A 261 -8.00 43.92 21.97
CA ARG A 261 -6.79 43.62 21.19
C ARG A 261 -5.71 43.18 22.19
N HIS A 262 -4.87 42.20 21.85
CA HIS A 262 -3.56 42.02 22.49
C HIS A 262 -2.52 41.51 21.49
N ALA A 263 -1.36 42.15 21.55
CA ALA A 263 -0.17 41.95 20.72
C ALA A 263 0.89 41.12 21.50
N PRO A 264 1.90 40.55 20.83
CA PRO A 264 3.03 39.91 21.51
C PRO A 264 4.21 40.87 21.68
N ASP A 265 4.85 40.83 22.85
CA ASP A 265 6.06 41.59 23.18
C ASP A 265 7.26 40.66 23.42
N ARG A 266 8.45 41.13 23.04
CA ARG A 266 9.76 40.49 23.17
C ARG A 266 10.58 41.21 24.24
N SER A 267 11.21 40.50 25.18
CA SER A 267 12.59 40.78 25.63
C SER A 267 13.16 39.84 26.71
N ALA A 268 14.37 39.37 26.43
CA ALA A 268 15.61 39.37 27.23
C ALA A 268 15.77 38.65 28.60
N ARG A 269 16.97 38.04 28.67
CA ARG A 269 17.75 37.36 29.73
C ARG A 269 18.08 38.19 30.99
N ALA A 270 18.19 37.50 32.14
CA ALA A 270 19.37 37.38 33.06
C ALA A 270 19.16 37.64 34.59
N THR A 271 19.58 36.62 35.37
CA THR A 271 20.31 36.59 36.69
C THR A 271 19.64 36.90 38.06
N GLY A 272 19.97 36.03 39.04
CA GLY A 272 19.91 36.19 40.51
C GLY A 272 18.74 35.45 41.19
N ASP A 273 18.86 34.65 42.27
CA ASP A 273 19.88 34.50 43.32
C ASP A 273 19.66 33.15 44.08
N ALA A 274 20.67 32.79 44.89
CA ALA A 274 20.99 31.54 45.55
C ALA A 274 20.25 31.23 46.88
N ASN A 275 20.32 29.95 47.29
CA ASN A 275 20.60 29.50 48.68
C ASN A 275 20.90 27.98 48.65
N ALA A 276 22.15 27.50 48.66
CA ALA A 276 23.04 27.23 49.79
C ALA A 276 22.51 26.20 50.83
N ASN A 277 23.07 24.98 50.80
CA ASN A 277 23.62 24.38 52.01
C ASN A 277 24.77 23.41 51.67
N ALA A 278 25.90 23.60 52.34
CA ALA A 278 27.16 22.89 52.13
C ALA A 278 27.67 22.29 53.44
N SER A 279 28.32 21.13 53.35
CA SER A 279 29.40 20.57 54.20
C SER A 279 29.28 19.04 54.25
N ALA A 280 30.31 18.23 54.41
CA ALA A 280 31.76 18.31 54.26
C ALA A 280 32.28 16.92 54.73
N ASP A 281 33.39 16.49 54.13
CA ASP A 281 34.49 15.71 54.73
C ASP A 281 34.37 14.18 54.99
N ALA A 282 35.26 13.47 54.27
CA ALA A 282 36.25 12.46 54.67
C ALA A 282 35.86 11.19 55.48
N THR A 283 36.22 10.00 54.97
CA THR A 283 37.44 9.23 55.35
C THR A 283 37.44 7.78 54.83
N GLU A 284 38.59 7.37 54.25
CA GLU A 284 39.33 6.08 54.35
C GLU A 284 38.64 4.72 54.11
N SER A 285 39.05 3.96 53.06
CA SER A 285 40.07 2.88 53.05
C SER A 285 39.39 1.48 53.06
N VAL A 286 39.75 0.41 52.32
CA VAL A 286 41.06 -0.18 51.96
C VAL A 286 40.90 -1.24 50.83
N GLY A 287 41.95 -1.42 50.01
CA GLY A 287 42.39 -2.69 49.35
C GLY A 287 41.95 -2.89 47.88
N ALA A 288 42.74 -2.64 46.83
CA ALA A 288 44.08 -3.15 46.42
C ALA A 288 44.15 -4.69 46.41
N ALA A 289 44.58 -5.42 45.36
CA ALA A 289 45.57 -5.19 44.30
C ALA A 289 45.20 -6.06 43.05
N ALA A 290 45.36 -5.63 41.79
CA ALA A 290 46.59 -5.61 40.95
C ALA A 290 47.28 -7.00 40.84
N ALA A 291 47.82 -7.48 39.72
CA ALA A 291 48.29 -6.91 38.46
C ALA A 291 48.58 -8.14 37.53
N ASP A 292 48.38 -8.08 36.21
CA ASP A 292 49.43 -7.77 35.19
C ASP A 292 50.48 -8.90 35.06
N ASP A 293 51.04 -9.33 33.92
CA ASP A 293 51.25 -8.70 32.62
C ASP A 293 51.90 -9.75 31.67
N THR A 294 51.87 -9.46 30.37
CA THR A 294 52.83 -9.79 29.28
C THR A 294 52.92 -11.15 28.59
N GLY A 295 52.81 -11.07 27.25
CA GLY A 295 53.85 -11.54 26.31
C GLY A 295 53.40 -12.68 25.38
N THR A 296 52.79 -12.44 24.22
CA THR A 296 53.32 -11.93 22.92
C THR A 296 53.95 -13.00 21.99
N ALA A 297 53.23 -13.22 20.88
CA ALA A 297 53.62 -13.43 19.47
C ALA A 297 54.13 -14.78 18.90
N ASP A 298 53.79 -14.90 17.60
CA ASP A 298 54.29 -15.76 16.52
C ASP A 298 53.81 -17.22 16.50
N ASP A 299 53.50 -17.88 15.38
CA ASP A 299 53.50 -17.55 13.95
C ASP A 299 52.77 -18.71 13.21
N ALA A 300 52.36 -18.45 11.98
CA ALA A 300 51.88 -19.27 10.87
C ALA A 300 51.85 -20.83 10.92
N GLY A 301 50.93 -21.36 10.10
CA GLY A 301 51.35 -22.30 9.05
C GLY A 301 50.60 -23.63 8.99
N ALA A 302 49.83 -23.78 7.92
CA ALA A 302 49.21 -25.02 7.45
C ALA A 302 50.22 -26.14 7.11
N VAL A 303 49.77 -27.40 7.21
CA VAL A 303 49.78 -28.53 6.22
C VAL A 303 49.63 -29.84 7.01
N ASP A 304 48.56 -30.60 6.79
CA ASP A 304 48.44 -31.76 5.87
C ASP A 304 49.03 -33.07 6.45
N ASP A 305 48.47 -34.19 5.98
CA ASP A 305 48.70 -35.60 6.34
C ASP A 305 47.89 -36.13 7.54
N ALA A 306 46.76 -36.82 7.33
CA ALA A 306 46.52 -38.11 6.67
C ALA A 306 46.59 -39.32 7.62
N HIS A 307 45.52 -40.13 7.50
CA HIS A 307 45.42 -41.56 7.78
C HIS A 307 45.66 -42.07 9.22
N ALA A 308 44.57 -42.51 9.87
CA ALA A 308 44.42 -43.91 10.27
C ALA A 308 42.98 -44.24 10.68
N VAL A 309 42.40 -45.14 9.89
CA VAL A 309 41.26 -46.02 10.21
C VAL A 309 41.56 -46.83 11.46
N THR A 310 40.66 -46.92 12.44
CA THR A 310 40.11 -48.20 12.94
C THR A 310 39.03 -48.02 14.02
N GLU A 311 37.90 -48.67 13.73
CA GLU A 311 36.94 -49.37 14.60
C GLU A 311 37.10 -49.28 16.13
N ALA A 312 36.03 -48.89 16.84
CA ALA A 312 35.25 -49.82 17.68
C ALA A 312 34.31 -49.07 18.64
N SER A 313 33.00 -49.27 18.43
CA SER A 313 32.05 -49.77 19.43
C SER A 313 32.28 -49.40 20.90
N THR A 314 31.43 -48.51 21.44
CA THR A 314 30.78 -48.73 22.74
C THR A 314 29.43 -48.04 22.77
N ALA A 315 28.39 -48.84 22.97
CA ALA A 315 27.10 -48.40 23.46
C ALA A 315 27.28 -47.74 24.84
N ASP A 316 26.59 -46.62 25.08
CA ASP A 316 26.12 -46.32 26.42
C ASP A 316 24.72 -45.69 26.35
N THR A 317 23.78 -46.52 26.76
CA THR A 317 22.44 -46.23 27.26
C THR A 317 22.46 -45.13 28.31
N HIS A 318 21.65 -44.08 28.15
CA HIS A 318 20.99 -43.44 29.30
C HIS A 318 19.52 -43.18 28.97
N ALA A 319 18.70 -44.08 29.50
CA ALA A 319 17.28 -43.88 29.69
C ALA A 319 17.05 -42.95 30.89
N VAL A 320 16.16 -41.98 30.73
CA VAL A 320 15.36 -41.42 31.81
C VAL A 320 13.93 -41.36 31.33
N ASP A 321 13.15 -42.32 31.81
CA ASP A 321 11.70 -42.21 31.97
C ASP A 321 11.42 -41.05 32.94
N ASP A 322 10.53 -40.13 32.56
CA ASP A 322 9.51 -39.69 33.50
C ASP A 322 8.21 -39.31 32.78
N THR A 323 7.15 -39.38 33.55
CA THR A 323 5.84 -39.91 33.20
C THR A 323 4.81 -38.85 32.87
N GLY A 324 3.89 -39.22 31.98
CA GLY A 324 2.44 -39.03 32.19
C GLY A 324 1.85 -37.65 31.96
N THR A 325 1.03 -37.53 30.90
CA THR A 325 -0.43 -37.39 31.03
C THR A 325 -1.06 -37.22 29.65
N THR A 326 -1.94 -38.15 29.32
CA THR A 326 -2.88 -38.09 28.20
C THR A 326 -3.87 -36.95 28.38
N ASN A 327 -4.02 -36.07 27.39
CA ASN A 327 -5.28 -35.33 27.24
C ASN A 327 -5.77 -35.38 25.79
N HIS A 328 -6.82 -36.17 25.64
CA HIS A 328 -7.70 -36.29 24.49
C HIS A 328 -8.61 -35.04 24.42
N LEU A 329 -9.02 -34.68 23.19
CA LEU A 329 -10.17 -33.83 22.83
C LEU A 329 -9.98 -32.29 22.89
N ASN A 330 -9.91 -31.64 21.73
CA ASN A 330 -11.06 -30.84 21.27
C ASN A 330 -10.96 -30.47 19.77
N ASP A 331 -11.98 -30.89 19.04
CA ASP A 331 -12.32 -30.61 17.64
C ASP A 331 -13.57 -29.72 17.67
N PRO A 332 -13.58 -28.49 17.11
CA PRO A 332 -14.80 -27.72 16.98
C PRO A 332 -15.38 -27.82 15.57
N ASN A 333 -16.31 -28.76 15.38
CA ASN A 333 -17.27 -28.76 14.27
C ASN A 333 -18.56 -28.00 14.69
N PRO A 334 -19.04 -26.99 13.94
CA PRO A 334 -20.25 -26.26 14.28
C PRO A 334 -21.52 -27.01 13.86
N THR A 335 -22.33 -27.45 14.83
CA THR A 335 -23.67 -28.01 14.58
C THR A 335 -24.76 -26.92 14.61
N THR A 336 -25.50 -26.87 13.50
CA THR A 336 -26.83 -26.28 13.31
C THR A 336 -27.89 -26.73 14.34
N PRO A 337 -28.87 -25.88 14.72
CA PRO A 337 -29.98 -26.29 15.56
C PRO A 337 -31.11 -27.00 14.78
N ARG A 338 -31.56 -28.14 15.30
CA ARG A 338 -32.73 -28.90 14.83
C ARG A 338 -34.02 -28.35 15.43
N SER A 339 -34.96 -27.99 14.55
CA SER A 339 -36.39 -27.86 14.84
C SER A 339 -37.04 -29.24 14.99
N ARG A 340 -38.03 -29.36 15.89
CA ARG A 340 -38.87 -30.55 16.08
C ARG A 340 -40.28 -30.33 15.53
N ASP A 341 -40.67 -31.31 14.72
CA ASP A 341 -41.98 -31.97 14.55
C ASP A 341 -43.28 -31.18 14.45
N GLY A 342 -43.99 -31.44 13.34
CA GLY A 342 -45.41 -31.15 13.18
C GLY A 342 -45.95 -31.48 11.80
N ALA A 343 -45.90 -32.76 11.38
CA ALA A 343 -46.58 -33.23 10.18
C ALA A 343 -48.10 -33.26 10.38
N ASN A 344 -48.88 -32.61 9.51
CA ASN A 344 -50.21 -33.12 9.16
C ASN A 344 -50.61 -32.77 7.72
N ALA A 345 -51.36 -33.69 7.15
CA ALA A 345 -51.57 -33.93 5.73
C ALA A 345 -52.59 -33.01 5.04
N ALA A 346 -52.50 -33.03 3.71
CA ALA A 346 -53.35 -32.39 2.73
C ALA A 346 -54.84 -32.78 2.82
N GLY A 347 -55.71 -31.85 2.39
CA GLY A 347 -57.13 -32.11 2.13
C GLY A 347 -57.83 -30.88 1.53
N SER A 348 -58.14 -30.98 0.24
CA SER A 348 -58.68 -29.98 -0.68
C SER A 348 -60.04 -29.37 -0.33
N GLY A 349 -60.29 -28.14 -0.82
CA GLY A 349 -61.63 -27.54 -0.89
C GLY A 349 -61.65 -26.06 -1.30
N GLU A 350 -61.58 -25.78 -2.61
CA GLU A 350 -62.07 -24.54 -3.26
C GLU A 350 -63.63 -24.52 -3.30
N PRO A 351 -64.32 -23.47 -3.80
CA PRO A 351 -64.15 -22.01 -3.64
C PRO A 351 -65.51 -21.30 -3.42
N THR A 352 -65.56 -20.00 -3.07
CA THR A 352 -66.59 -19.07 -3.61
C THR A 352 -66.11 -17.61 -3.50
N PRO A 353 -66.25 -16.79 -4.56
CA PRO A 353 -65.81 -15.40 -4.58
C PRO A 353 -66.98 -14.43 -4.31
N GLU A 354 -66.71 -13.30 -3.66
CA GLU A 354 -67.58 -12.12 -3.79
C GLU A 354 -66.73 -10.86 -3.92
N ALA A 355 -67.09 -10.06 -4.92
CA ALA A 355 -66.37 -8.91 -5.41
C ALA A 355 -66.68 -7.65 -4.59
N GLY A 356 -65.64 -6.85 -4.31
CA GLY A 356 -65.72 -5.46 -3.87
C GLY A 356 -64.52 -4.69 -4.39
N ALA A 357 -64.75 -3.70 -5.25
CA ALA A 357 -63.77 -2.86 -5.91
C ALA A 357 -63.06 -1.86 -4.93
N PRO A 358 -61.94 -1.22 -5.33
CA PRO A 358 -60.85 -0.82 -4.45
C PRO A 358 -61.04 0.58 -3.83
N ALA A 359 -60.62 0.72 -2.57
CA ALA A 359 -60.35 2.01 -1.94
C ALA A 359 -58.84 2.28 -1.97
N ALA A 360 -58.49 3.54 -2.25
CA ALA A 360 -57.12 4.04 -2.41
C ALA A 360 -56.22 3.80 -1.18
N PRO A 361 -54.89 3.73 -1.33
CA PRO A 361 -53.99 3.64 -0.20
C PRO A 361 -53.87 5.02 0.47
N ASP A 362 -54.40 5.15 1.68
CA ASP A 362 -54.03 6.22 2.59
C ASP A 362 -52.58 6.03 3.00
N ARG A 363 -51.73 6.96 2.56
CA ARG A 363 -50.39 7.20 3.07
C ARG A 363 -50.53 8.00 4.36
N ASP A 364 -50.41 7.36 5.50
CA ASP A 364 -49.90 8.00 6.73
C ASP A 364 -49.52 6.91 7.75
N GLU A 365 -48.31 6.37 7.63
CA GLU A 365 -47.63 5.69 8.74
C GLU A 365 -46.27 6.34 8.89
N THR A 366 -46.22 7.43 9.66
CA THR A 366 -44.98 7.85 10.30
C THR A 366 -44.60 6.78 11.32
N PRO A 367 -43.40 6.17 11.24
CA PRO A 367 -42.98 5.22 12.26
C PRO A 367 -42.85 5.97 13.59
N GLU A 368 -43.72 5.66 14.55
CA GLU A 368 -43.53 6.08 15.92
C GLU A 368 -42.28 5.36 16.44
N VAL A 369 -41.17 6.09 16.55
CA VAL A 369 -39.95 5.58 17.18
C VAL A 369 -40.24 5.43 18.66
N ASP A 370 -40.36 4.19 19.14
CA ASP A 370 -40.60 3.90 20.54
C ASP A 370 -39.42 4.42 21.39
N ALA A 371 -39.71 4.98 22.56
CA ALA A 371 -38.69 5.52 23.45
C ALA A 371 -37.63 4.47 23.85
N SER A 372 -37.99 3.19 23.85
CA SER A 372 -37.06 2.08 24.10
C SER A 372 -36.01 1.89 23.01
N ASP A 373 -36.33 2.21 21.76
CA ASP A 373 -35.39 2.10 20.64
C ASP A 373 -34.35 3.23 20.70
N VAL A 374 -34.77 4.41 21.18
CA VAL A 374 -33.85 5.53 21.44
C VAL A 374 -32.90 5.21 22.59
N ASP A 375 -33.40 4.63 23.69
CA ASP A 375 -32.57 4.22 24.83
C ASP A 375 -31.56 3.12 24.43
N ALA A 376 -31.96 2.18 23.57
CA ALA A 376 -31.05 1.16 23.04
C ALA A 376 -29.94 1.75 22.16
N LEU A 377 -30.27 2.69 21.27
CA LEU A 377 -29.30 3.38 20.42
C LEU A 377 -28.32 4.25 21.25
N VAL A 378 -28.79 4.86 22.34
CA VAL A 378 -27.92 5.61 23.26
C VAL A 378 -26.92 4.67 23.94
N ALA A 379 -27.37 3.50 24.41
CA ALA A 379 -26.48 2.52 25.01
C ALA A 379 -25.44 1.96 24.02
N GLU A 380 -25.83 1.75 22.76
CA GLU A 380 -24.92 1.33 21.69
C GLU A 380 -23.89 2.42 21.36
N LEU A 381 -24.30 3.69 21.32
CA LEU A 381 -23.39 4.82 21.10
C LEU A 381 -22.38 4.99 22.23
N GLU A 382 -22.78 4.78 23.49
CA GLU A 382 -21.87 4.80 24.63
C GLU A 382 -20.86 3.64 24.56
N ALA A 383 -21.30 2.43 24.22
CA ALA A 383 -20.42 1.29 24.03
C ALA A 383 -19.42 1.51 22.87
N ALA A 384 -19.87 2.09 21.76
CA ALA A 384 -19.02 2.44 20.63
C ALA A 384 -17.96 3.49 21.01
N ARG A 385 -18.35 4.48 21.83
CA ARG A 385 -17.43 5.51 22.34
C ARG A 385 -16.34 4.91 23.23
N ASP A 386 -16.70 4.00 24.11
CA ASP A 386 -15.75 3.32 24.99
C ASP A 386 -14.80 2.42 24.20
N ALA A 387 -15.32 1.69 23.20
CA ALA A 387 -14.49 0.89 22.30
C ALA A 387 -13.48 1.75 21.50
N LEU A 388 -13.89 2.95 21.08
CA LEU A 388 -13.03 3.89 20.36
C LEU A 388 -11.95 4.49 21.27
N ALA A 389 -12.27 4.75 22.55
CA ALA A 389 -11.29 5.18 23.54
C ALA A 389 -10.23 4.08 23.78
N ASP A 390 -10.67 2.83 23.95
CA ASP A 390 -9.78 1.67 24.08
C ASP A 390 -8.88 1.48 22.85
N GLN A 391 -9.41 1.68 21.64
CA GLN A 391 -8.64 1.59 20.40
C GLN A 391 -7.55 2.67 20.35
N ARG A 392 -7.89 3.91 20.72
CA ARG A 392 -6.92 5.01 20.77
C ARG A 392 -5.79 4.71 21.75
N ASP A 393 -6.11 4.22 22.93
CA ASP A 393 -5.11 3.91 23.95
C ASP A 393 -4.19 2.74 23.51
N ARG A 394 -4.71 1.76 22.74
CA ARG A 394 -3.88 0.71 22.11
C ARG A 394 -2.94 1.28 21.05
N VAL A 395 -3.41 2.22 20.23
CA VAL A 395 -2.59 2.88 19.20
C VAL A 395 -1.47 3.71 19.84
N GLU A 396 -1.76 4.41 20.93
CA GLU A 396 -0.76 5.16 21.70
C GLU A 396 0.31 4.23 22.28
N ALA A 397 -0.09 3.09 22.86
CA ALA A 397 0.87 2.10 23.36
C ALA A 397 1.73 1.47 22.25
N GLN A 398 1.17 1.27 21.05
CA GLN A 398 1.93 0.81 19.88
C GLN A 398 2.93 1.87 19.42
N ARG A 399 2.52 3.14 19.35
CA ARG A 399 3.40 4.26 19.01
C ARG A 399 4.57 4.37 19.99
N ASP A 400 4.31 4.30 21.30
CA ASP A 400 5.35 4.32 22.33
C ASP A 400 6.34 3.16 22.21
N THR A 401 5.86 2.01 21.75
CA THR A 401 6.72 0.85 21.49
C THR A 401 7.59 1.06 20.26
N LEU A 402 7.03 1.59 19.18
CA LEU A 402 7.78 1.94 17.97
C LEU A 402 8.81 3.05 18.25
N GLU A 403 8.48 4.06 19.04
CA GLU A 403 9.43 5.11 19.41
C GLU A 403 10.58 4.56 20.27
N ARG A 404 10.33 3.59 21.15
CA ARG A 404 11.39 2.90 21.89
C ARG A 404 12.28 2.06 20.97
N GLN A 405 11.70 1.36 20.01
CA GLN A 405 12.46 0.59 19.02
C GLN A 405 13.32 1.49 18.14
N ARG A 406 12.79 2.63 17.68
CA ARG A 406 13.54 3.61 16.91
C ARG A 406 14.73 4.16 17.69
N ARG A 407 14.54 4.58 18.95
CA ARG A 407 15.65 5.02 19.80
C ARG A 407 16.72 3.95 20.00
N ALA A 408 16.32 2.68 20.07
CA ALA A 408 17.27 1.58 20.20
C ALA A 408 18.07 1.35 18.90
N LEU A 409 17.43 1.47 17.73
CA LEU A 409 18.09 1.39 16.42
C LEU A 409 19.06 2.56 16.21
N ASP A 410 18.64 3.79 16.54
CA ASP A 410 19.50 4.98 16.44
C ASP A 410 20.77 4.80 17.32
N ALA A 411 20.62 4.31 18.55
CA ALA A 411 21.77 4.03 19.43
C ALA A 411 22.69 2.92 18.90
N GLN A 412 22.15 1.93 18.17
CA GLN A 412 22.95 0.89 17.53
C GLN A 412 23.74 1.43 16.33
N LEU A 413 23.14 2.34 15.56
CA LEU A 413 23.81 3.01 14.44
C LEU A 413 24.96 3.89 14.94
N ASP A 414 24.73 4.69 15.98
CA ASP A 414 25.78 5.51 16.61
C ASP A 414 26.96 4.64 17.07
N ALA A 415 26.67 3.51 17.72
CA ALA A 415 27.72 2.58 18.18
C ALA A 415 28.51 1.93 17.03
N LEU A 416 27.87 1.67 15.88
CA LEU A 416 28.53 1.16 14.69
C LEU A 416 29.43 2.22 14.03
N ASP A 417 28.99 3.48 14.01
CA ASP A 417 29.79 4.58 13.48
C ASP A 417 31.03 4.84 14.34
N GLU A 418 30.91 4.80 15.67
CA GLU A 418 32.07 4.85 16.57
C GLU A 418 33.04 3.66 16.37
N GLN A 419 32.51 2.46 16.09
CA GLN A 419 33.36 1.30 15.78
C GLN A 419 34.12 1.50 14.47
N ARG A 420 33.46 2.06 13.46
CA ARG A 420 34.10 2.37 12.17
C ARG A 420 35.20 3.40 12.32
N GLU A 421 34.96 4.46 13.09
CA GLU A 421 35.97 5.50 13.37
C GLU A 421 37.18 4.89 14.10
N ARG A 422 36.96 4.07 15.13
CA ARG A 422 38.04 3.36 15.82
C ARG A 422 38.86 2.44 14.91
N ILE A 423 38.22 1.76 13.95
CA ILE A 423 38.92 0.92 12.97
C ILE A 423 39.72 1.79 12.00
N ALA A 424 39.18 2.91 11.53
CA ALA A 424 39.87 3.84 10.64
C ALA A 424 41.14 4.42 11.31
N ASP A 425 41.02 4.85 12.57
CA ASP A 425 42.16 5.35 13.36
C ASP A 425 43.22 4.26 13.57
N ALA A 426 42.78 3.02 13.84
CA ALA A 426 43.69 1.88 14.02
C ALA A 426 44.44 1.52 12.72
N LEU A 427 43.80 1.70 11.55
CA LEU A 427 44.42 1.49 10.24
C LEU A 427 45.42 2.58 9.89
N ASP A 428 45.13 3.85 10.20
CA ASP A 428 46.05 4.99 9.97
C ASP A 428 47.30 4.91 10.87
N ALA A 429 47.18 4.27 12.03
CA ALA A 429 48.30 4.05 12.96
C ALA A 429 49.27 2.93 12.53
N ILE A 430 49.01 2.20 11.43
CA ILE A 430 49.93 1.17 10.93
C ILE A 430 50.95 1.83 9.99
N PRO A 431 52.24 1.93 10.37
CA PRO A 431 53.25 2.53 9.51
C PRO A 431 53.49 1.68 8.26
N ASP A 432 53.45 2.33 7.09
CA ASP A 432 53.83 1.75 5.80
C ASP A 432 55.20 1.06 5.93
N ARG A 433 55.24 -0.25 5.72
CA ARG A 433 56.46 -1.07 5.75
C ARG A 433 57.01 -1.33 4.36
#